data_AF-A0A6C0PAQ4-F1
#
_entry.id   AF-A0A6C0PAQ4-F1
#
_cell.length_a   1.000
_cell.length_b   1.000
_cell.length_c   1.000
_cell.angle_alpha   90.00
_cell.angle_beta   90.00
_cell.angle_gamma   90.00
#
_symmetry.space_group_name_H-M   'P 1'
#
loop_
_entity.id
_entity.type
_entity.pdbx_description
1 polymer ?
#
loop_
_entity_poly.entity_id
_entity_poly.type
_entity_poly.pdbx_seq_one_letter_code
_entity_poly.pdbx_strand_id
1 'polypeptide(L)'
;MDHKQQQHTQIFEEASVIQGFDIELSEQNAERIDRLVDDYEKSILSRVDIEYSENSTFSGRLADGIAKFGGSWMFIGWFGALLAVWMVWNTLPFLTAVHFDEPPFILLNLCLSFLAAFQAPIIMMSQNRQSARDKHESVIDFAINYKAEQEIEDIQDHLHRIEADNLHNVAQFSSELVQIKQLLASIEDKLKIN
;
A
#
# COMPACT_ATOMS: atom_id res chain seq x y z
N MET A 1 52.47 3.14 -18.55
CA MET A 1 51.09 3.37 -18.05
C MET A 1 50.63 2.24 -17.13
N ASP A 2 51.53 1.67 -16.31
CA ASP A 2 51.30 0.35 -15.70
C ASP A 2 51.29 0.36 -14.15
N HIS A 3 51.71 1.46 -13.51
CA HIS A 3 51.82 1.53 -12.04
C HIS A 3 50.55 1.95 -11.29
N LYS A 4 49.51 2.46 -11.97
CA LYS A 4 48.23 2.83 -11.31
C LYS A 4 47.21 1.68 -11.23
N GLN A 5 47.40 0.61 -11.99
CA GLN A 5 46.47 -0.53 -12.04
C GLN A 5 46.82 -1.63 -11.02
N GLN A 6 48.08 -1.72 -10.61
CA GLN A 6 48.53 -2.68 -9.59
C GLN A 6 48.16 -2.25 -8.15
N GLN A 7 48.15 -0.94 -7.85
CA GLN A 7 47.74 -0.43 -6.52
C GLN A 7 46.23 -0.60 -6.26
N HIS A 8 45.40 -0.52 -7.30
CA HIS A 8 43.95 -0.65 -7.15
C HIS A 8 43.48 -2.11 -7.01
N THR A 9 44.31 -3.06 -7.43
CA THR A 9 44.03 -4.50 -7.30
C THR A 9 44.43 -4.99 -5.90
N GLN A 10 45.51 -4.45 -5.31
CA GLN A 10 45.96 -4.83 -3.96
C GLN A 10 45.08 -4.27 -2.84
N ILE A 11 44.50 -3.07 -3.00
CA ILE A 11 43.55 -2.51 -2.02
C ILE A 11 42.25 -3.35 -1.96
N PHE A 12 41.86 -3.97 -3.08
CA PHE A 12 40.66 -4.84 -3.11
C PHE A 12 40.92 -6.21 -2.49
N GLU A 13 42.16 -6.70 -2.55
CA GLU A 13 42.58 -7.96 -1.94
C GLU A 13 42.77 -7.78 -0.41
N GLU A 14 43.32 -6.66 0.05
CA GLU A 14 43.47 -6.33 1.48
C GLU A 14 42.13 -5.92 2.15
N ALA A 15 41.19 -5.34 1.39
CA ALA A 15 39.83 -5.08 1.88
C ALA A 15 38.93 -6.33 1.92
N SER A 16 39.36 -7.46 1.34
CA SER A 16 38.64 -8.74 1.39
C SER A 16 39.02 -9.61 2.58
N VAL A 17 40.06 -9.24 3.34
CA VAL A 17 40.60 -10.00 4.49
C VAL A 17 40.35 -9.29 5.83
N ILE A 18 39.29 -8.48 5.93
CA ILE A 18 38.71 -8.11 7.23
C ILE A 18 37.72 -9.21 7.62
N GLN A 19 38.28 -10.23 8.29
CA GLN A 19 37.59 -11.40 8.80
C GLN A 19 36.67 -11.01 9.97
N GLY A 20 35.36 -11.26 9.84
CA GLY A 20 34.42 -11.08 10.96
C GLY A 20 32.92 -11.17 10.68
N PHE A 21 32.47 -11.62 9.52
CA PHE A 21 31.02 -11.69 9.24
C PHE A 21 30.62 -12.95 8.47
N ASP A 22 30.77 -14.10 9.11
CA ASP A 22 29.98 -15.28 8.77
C ASP A 22 28.67 -15.21 9.56
N ILE A 23 27.71 -14.37 9.13
CA ILE A 23 26.31 -14.74 9.37
C ILE A 23 26.02 -15.81 8.34
N GLU A 24 26.17 -17.06 8.75
CA GLU A 24 25.55 -18.19 8.07
C GLU A 24 24.03 -17.96 8.16
N LEU A 25 23.49 -17.18 7.22
CA LEU A 25 22.11 -17.31 6.81
C LEU A 25 22.00 -18.75 6.31
N SER A 26 21.75 -19.69 7.23
CA SER A 26 21.45 -21.07 6.87
C SER A 26 20.39 -20.98 5.79
N GLU A 27 20.71 -21.45 4.58
CA GLU A 27 19.84 -21.36 3.40
C GLU A 27 18.41 -21.82 3.74
N GLN A 28 18.26 -22.72 4.72
CA GLN A 28 16.98 -23.19 5.26
C GLN A 28 16.09 -22.12 5.91
N ASN A 29 16.67 -21.11 6.58
CA ASN A 29 15.89 -20.07 7.27
C ASN A 29 15.44 -18.98 6.29
N ALA A 30 16.32 -18.61 5.35
CA ALA A 30 15.96 -17.70 4.26
C ALA A 30 14.86 -18.33 3.39
N GLU A 31 15.01 -19.59 2.97
CA GLU A 31 13.97 -20.31 2.22
C GLU A 31 12.65 -20.46 3.00
N ARG A 32 12.68 -20.56 4.33
CA ARG A 32 11.46 -20.67 5.14
C ARG A 32 10.66 -19.38 5.20
N ILE A 33 11.34 -18.25 5.39
CA ILE A 33 10.71 -16.94 5.36
C ILE A 33 10.16 -16.67 3.96
N ASP A 34 10.93 -16.99 2.92
CA ASP A 34 10.52 -16.80 1.52
C ASP A 34 9.27 -17.63 1.19
N ARG A 35 9.22 -18.90 1.62
CA ARG A 35 8.03 -19.75 1.45
C ARG A 35 6.81 -19.26 2.22
N LEU A 36 6.98 -18.69 3.41
CA LEU A 36 5.87 -18.16 4.20
C LEU A 36 5.32 -16.87 3.59
N VAL A 37 6.19 -16.04 3.03
CA VAL A 37 5.82 -14.84 2.27
C VAL A 37 5.11 -15.24 0.98
N ASP A 38 5.64 -16.22 0.23
CA ASP A 38 5.03 -16.74 -1.00
C ASP A 38 3.65 -17.36 -0.76
N ASP A 39 3.47 -18.16 0.31
CA ASP A 39 2.17 -18.77 0.64
C ASP A 39 1.16 -17.70 1.08
N TYR A 40 1.61 -16.65 1.78
CA TYR A 40 0.75 -15.51 2.13
C TYR A 40 0.40 -14.67 0.90
N GLU A 41 1.35 -14.36 0.03
CA GLU A 41 1.15 -13.63 -1.22
C GLU A 41 0.16 -14.39 -2.12
N LYS A 42 0.37 -15.69 -2.29
CA LYS A 42 -0.51 -16.56 -3.07
C LYS A 42 -1.90 -16.71 -2.45
N SER A 43 -2.02 -16.69 -1.11
CA SER A 43 -3.30 -16.68 -0.39
C SER A 43 -4.07 -15.36 -0.58
N ILE A 44 -3.38 -14.22 -0.58
CA ILE A 44 -4.01 -12.92 -0.86
C ILE A 44 -4.44 -12.84 -2.32
N LEU A 45 -3.54 -13.18 -3.26
CA LEU A 45 -3.80 -13.13 -4.69
C LEU A 45 -4.91 -14.11 -5.13
N SER A 46 -4.95 -15.32 -4.56
CA SER A 46 -6.00 -16.29 -4.89
C SER A 46 -7.37 -15.91 -4.31
N ARG A 47 -7.43 -15.26 -3.14
CA ARG A 47 -8.70 -14.76 -2.58
C ARG A 47 -9.21 -13.53 -3.34
N VAL A 48 -8.31 -12.70 -3.86
CA VAL A 48 -8.64 -11.58 -4.75
C VAL A 48 -9.30 -12.09 -6.03
N ASP A 49 -8.78 -13.16 -6.62
CA ASP A 49 -9.28 -13.68 -7.91
C ASP A 49 -10.59 -14.47 -7.76
N ILE A 50 -10.76 -15.22 -6.67
CA ILE A 50 -11.95 -16.06 -6.44
C ILE A 50 -13.21 -15.21 -6.19
N GLU A 51 -13.12 -14.12 -5.44
CA GLU A 51 -14.30 -13.27 -5.14
C GLU A 51 -14.69 -12.33 -6.30
N TYR A 52 -13.74 -12.05 -7.21
CA TYR A 52 -14.00 -11.30 -8.45
C TYR A 52 -14.63 -12.18 -9.55
N SER A 53 -14.28 -13.47 -9.59
CA SER A 53 -14.71 -14.37 -10.68
C SER A 53 -16.17 -14.83 -10.56
N GLU A 54 -16.77 -14.90 -9.38
CA GLU A 54 -18.15 -15.40 -9.23
C GLU A 54 -19.26 -14.36 -9.54
N ASN A 55 -18.96 -13.06 -9.60
CA ASN A 55 -19.99 -12.02 -9.74
C ASN A 55 -19.97 -11.23 -11.07
N SER A 56 -19.28 -11.75 -12.09
CA SER A 56 -19.21 -11.15 -13.45
C SER A 56 -20.52 -11.25 -14.27
N THR A 57 -21.65 -11.62 -13.67
CA THR A 57 -22.82 -12.07 -14.44
C THR A 57 -23.80 -10.92 -14.72
N PHE A 58 -23.40 -9.96 -15.56
CA PHE A 58 -24.25 -8.94 -16.21
C PHE A 58 -24.94 -7.88 -15.31
N SER A 59 -25.58 -8.27 -14.20
CA SER A 59 -26.30 -7.39 -13.26
C SER A 59 -25.37 -6.41 -12.55
N GLY A 60 -24.17 -6.85 -12.15
CA GLY A 60 -23.17 -5.99 -11.52
C GLY A 60 -22.64 -4.89 -12.45
N ARG A 61 -22.50 -5.19 -13.76
CA ARG A 61 -22.07 -4.20 -14.76
C ARG A 61 -23.17 -3.20 -15.08
N LEU A 62 -24.43 -3.66 -15.11
CA LEU A 62 -25.60 -2.80 -15.31
C LEU A 62 -25.80 -1.85 -14.12
N ALA A 63 -25.69 -2.35 -12.88
CA ALA A 63 -25.80 -1.53 -11.67
C ALA A 63 -24.73 -0.42 -11.64
N ASP A 64 -23.50 -0.72 -12.06
CA ASP A 64 -22.43 0.29 -12.15
C ASP A 64 -22.67 1.34 -13.21
N GLY A 65 -23.18 0.93 -14.37
CA GLY A 65 -23.58 1.85 -15.43
C GLY A 65 -24.68 2.79 -14.95
N ILE A 66 -25.70 2.26 -14.28
CA ILE A 66 -26.82 3.03 -13.74
C ILE A 66 -26.36 3.96 -12.60
N ALA A 67 -25.50 3.52 -11.70
CA ALA A 67 -24.97 4.35 -10.61
C ALA A 67 -24.13 5.53 -11.15
N LYS A 68 -23.27 5.27 -12.15
CA LYS A 68 -22.47 6.31 -12.80
C LYS A 68 -23.33 7.29 -13.60
N PHE A 69 -24.36 6.79 -14.29
CA PHE A 69 -25.26 7.62 -15.09
C PHE A 69 -26.20 8.46 -14.22
N GLY A 70 -26.80 7.86 -13.18
CA GLY A 70 -27.72 8.52 -12.26
C GLY A 70 -27.05 9.55 -11.33
N GLY A 71 -25.74 9.42 -11.08
CA GLY A 71 -24.96 10.36 -10.28
C GLY A 71 -24.44 11.59 -11.03
N SER A 72 -24.66 11.68 -12.34
CA SER A 72 -24.16 12.80 -13.15
C SER A 72 -25.03 14.05 -13.04
N TRP A 73 -24.41 15.20 -12.82
CA TRP A 73 -25.08 16.52 -12.82
C TRP A 73 -25.85 16.81 -14.11
N MET A 74 -25.39 16.29 -15.25
CA MET A 74 -26.05 16.46 -16.54
C MET A 74 -27.34 15.64 -16.65
N PHE A 75 -27.38 14.45 -16.05
CA PHE A 75 -28.58 13.60 -16.02
C PHE A 75 -29.71 14.26 -15.22
N ILE A 76 -29.37 14.82 -14.05
CA ILE A 76 -30.32 15.54 -13.19
C ILE A 76 -30.94 16.72 -13.95
N GLY A 77 -30.14 17.49 -14.69
CA GLY A 77 -30.63 18.60 -15.51
C GLY A 77 -31.57 18.16 -16.64
N TRP A 78 -31.21 17.10 -17.37
CA TRP A 78 -32.05 16.57 -18.46
C TRP A 78 -33.35 15.95 -17.95
N PHE A 79 -33.29 15.19 -16.85
CA PHE A 79 -34.45 14.59 -16.21
C PHE A 79 -35.43 15.65 -15.69
N GLY A 80 -34.92 16.72 -15.05
CA GLY A 80 -35.74 17.86 -14.62
C GLY A 80 -36.39 18.58 -15.80
N ALA A 81 -35.67 18.77 -16.91
CA ALA A 81 -36.23 19.35 -18.12
C ALA A 81 -37.33 18.48 -18.73
N LEU A 82 -37.16 17.15 -18.74
CA LEU A 82 -38.19 16.22 -19.20
C LEU A 82 -39.47 16.32 -18.35
N LEU A 83 -39.34 16.38 -17.01
CA LEU A 83 -40.48 16.57 -16.11
C LEU A 83 -41.18 17.92 -16.38
N ALA A 84 -40.41 18.99 -16.58
CA ALA A 84 -40.97 20.31 -16.90
C ALA A 84 -41.74 20.30 -18.23
N VAL A 85 -41.19 19.66 -19.27
CA VAL A 85 -41.85 19.49 -20.56
C VAL A 85 -43.13 18.67 -20.41
N TRP A 86 -43.12 17.59 -19.63
CA TRP A 86 -44.30 16.75 -19.37
C TRP A 86 -45.42 17.53 -18.66
N MET A 87 -45.07 18.32 -17.63
CA MET A 87 -46.03 19.16 -16.92
C MET A 87 -46.63 20.22 -17.84
N VAL A 88 -45.80 20.91 -18.65
CA VAL A 88 -46.26 21.92 -19.61
C VAL A 88 -47.18 21.29 -20.67
N TRP A 89 -46.82 20.12 -21.18
CA TRP A 89 -47.63 19.40 -22.18
C TRP A 89 -49.01 19.01 -21.65
N ASN A 90 -49.11 18.53 -20.40
CA ASN A 90 -50.39 18.12 -19.80
C ASN A 90 -51.20 19.29 -19.21
N THR A 91 -50.57 20.41 -18.87
CA THR A 91 -51.25 21.59 -18.30
C THR A 91 -51.83 22.52 -19.35
N LEU A 92 -51.26 22.55 -20.57
CA LEU A 92 -51.72 23.45 -21.62
C LEU A 92 -52.96 22.87 -22.33
N PRO A 93 -54.16 23.45 -22.10
CA PRO A 93 -55.43 22.89 -22.61
C PRO A 93 -55.54 22.95 -24.14
N PHE A 94 -54.64 23.66 -24.82
CA PHE A 94 -54.59 23.75 -26.27
C PHE A 94 -53.89 22.55 -26.94
N LEU A 95 -53.06 21.80 -26.21
CA LEU A 95 -52.25 20.69 -26.76
C LEU A 95 -52.93 19.32 -26.67
N THR A 96 -53.93 19.16 -25.80
CA THR A 96 -54.63 17.90 -25.58
C THR A 96 -56.12 18.11 -25.33
N ALA A 97 -56.96 17.58 -26.21
CA ALA A 97 -58.43 17.56 -26.04
C ALA A 97 -58.91 16.55 -24.97
N VAL A 98 -57.98 15.72 -24.45
CA VAL A 98 -58.21 14.73 -23.39
C VAL A 98 -57.09 14.92 -22.36
N HIS A 99 -57.43 15.36 -21.14
CA HIS A 99 -56.46 15.55 -20.06
C HIS A 99 -56.01 14.18 -19.53
N PHE A 100 -54.82 13.74 -19.94
CA PHE A 100 -54.28 12.43 -19.56
C PHE A 100 -53.73 12.42 -18.13
N ASP A 101 -53.16 13.54 -17.65
CA ASP A 101 -52.64 13.71 -16.28
C ASP A 101 -52.93 15.15 -15.77
N GLU A 102 -54.15 15.37 -15.28
CA GLU A 102 -54.61 16.68 -14.80
C GLU A 102 -53.98 17.01 -13.42
N PRO A 103 -53.70 18.28 -13.10
CA PRO A 103 -53.13 18.66 -11.80
C PRO A 103 -53.99 18.09 -10.66
N PRO A 104 -53.43 17.30 -9.72
CA PRO A 104 -52.04 17.35 -9.22
C PRO A 104 -51.04 16.31 -9.80
N PHE A 105 -51.22 15.80 -11.02
CA PHE A 105 -50.31 14.86 -11.71
C PHE A 105 -50.13 13.50 -11.00
N ILE A 106 -51.22 12.75 -10.83
CA ILE A 106 -51.22 11.48 -10.10
C ILE A 106 -50.32 10.41 -10.76
N LEU A 107 -50.27 10.39 -12.09
CA LEU A 107 -49.47 9.40 -12.83
C LEU A 107 -47.98 9.70 -12.73
N LEU A 108 -47.60 10.97 -12.88
CA LEU A 108 -46.21 11.41 -12.69
C LEU A 108 -45.72 11.11 -11.27
N ASN A 109 -46.55 11.38 -10.26
CA ASN A 109 -46.23 11.10 -8.87
C ASN A 109 -46.05 9.60 -8.60
N LEU A 110 -46.90 8.75 -9.19
CA LEU A 110 -46.77 7.29 -9.09
C LEU A 110 -45.47 6.80 -9.72
N CYS A 111 -45.14 7.27 -10.93
CA CYS A 111 -43.91 6.91 -11.63
C CYS A 111 -42.65 7.33 -10.86
N LEU A 112 -42.62 8.56 -10.33
CA LEU A 112 -41.51 9.06 -9.52
C LEU A 112 -41.32 8.25 -8.24
N SER A 113 -42.42 7.89 -7.57
CA SER A 113 -42.39 7.07 -6.36
C SER A 113 -41.81 5.68 -6.63
N PHE A 114 -42.20 5.05 -7.73
CA PHE A 114 -41.65 3.76 -8.14
C PHE A 114 -40.16 3.85 -8.52
N LEU A 115 -39.78 4.90 -9.26
CA LEU A 115 -38.39 5.15 -9.65
C LEU A 115 -37.49 5.32 -8.42
N ALA A 116 -37.93 6.10 -7.44
CA ALA A 116 -37.21 6.32 -6.19
C ALA A 116 -37.09 5.02 -5.35
N ALA A 117 -38.16 4.22 -5.28
CA ALA A 117 -38.16 2.95 -4.58
C ALA A 117 -37.15 1.95 -5.17
N PHE A 118 -36.99 1.93 -6.49
CA PHE A 118 -36.01 1.07 -7.17
C PHE A 118 -34.58 1.60 -7.11
N GLN A 119 -34.42 2.92 -6.98
CA GLN A 119 -33.12 3.58 -6.88
C GLN A 119 -32.38 3.22 -5.58
N ALA A 120 -33.08 3.16 -4.44
CA ALA A 120 -32.45 2.93 -3.14
C ALA A 120 -31.70 1.58 -3.03
N PRO A 121 -32.27 0.42 -3.45
CA PRO A 121 -31.56 -0.86 -3.48
C PRO A 121 -30.37 -0.88 -4.45
N ILE A 122 -30.48 -0.23 -5.62
CA ILE A 122 -29.38 -0.16 -6.60
C ILE A 122 -28.20 0.63 -6.00
N ILE A 123 -28.49 1.79 -5.38
CA ILE A 123 -27.48 2.56 -4.69
C ILE A 123 -26.86 1.72 -3.56
N MET A 124 -27.69 1.04 -2.76
CA MET A 124 -27.21 0.19 -1.65
C MET A 124 -26.32 -0.95 -2.15
N MET A 125 -26.65 -1.60 -3.27
CA MET A 125 -25.82 -2.64 -3.88
C MET A 125 -24.49 -2.06 -4.40
N SER A 126 -24.52 -0.90 -5.05
CA SER A 126 -23.29 -0.21 -5.49
C SER A 126 -22.40 0.19 -4.32
N GLN A 127 -23.00 0.70 -3.23
CA GLN A 127 -22.31 1.10 -2.00
C GLN A 127 -21.72 -0.11 -1.27
N ASN A 128 -22.49 -1.19 -1.09
CA ASN A 128 -22.02 -2.41 -0.43
C ASN A 128 -20.76 -2.98 -1.13
N ARG A 129 -20.74 -2.90 -2.46
CA ARG A 129 -19.60 -3.36 -3.25
C ARG A 129 -18.41 -2.41 -3.26
N GLN A 130 -18.63 -1.09 -3.15
CA GLN A 130 -17.54 -0.14 -2.89
C GLN A 130 -16.95 -0.38 -1.51
N SER A 131 -17.78 -0.48 -0.47
CA SER A 131 -17.33 -0.73 0.90
C SER A 131 -16.56 -2.05 1.06
N ALA A 132 -16.94 -3.10 0.33
CA ALA A 132 -16.17 -4.35 0.30
C ALA A 132 -14.76 -4.15 -0.29
N ARG A 133 -14.63 -3.36 -1.36
CA ARG A 133 -13.32 -3.00 -1.93
C ARG A 133 -12.50 -2.15 -0.99
N ASP A 134 -13.10 -1.10 -0.42
CA ASP A 134 -12.43 -0.20 0.51
C ASP A 134 -11.92 -0.94 1.75
N LYS A 135 -12.71 -1.89 2.27
CA LYS A 135 -12.28 -2.76 3.37
C LYS A 135 -11.10 -3.63 2.97
N HIS A 136 -11.13 -4.22 1.78
CA HIS A 136 -10.02 -5.05 1.30
C HIS A 136 -8.73 -4.23 1.12
N GLU A 137 -8.82 -3.05 0.52
CA GLU A 137 -7.70 -2.11 0.38
C GLU A 137 -7.13 -1.72 1.75
N SER A 138 -7.99 -1.43 2.73
CA SER A 138 -7.55 -1.10 4.09
C SER A 138 -6.78 -2.22 4.80
N VAL A 139 -7.13 -3.49 4.51
CA VAL A 139 -6.43 -4.66 5.08
C VAL A 139 -5.05 -4.82 4.45
N ILE A 140 -4.94 -4.59 3.14
CA ILE A 140 -3.65 -4.62 2.44
C ILE A 140 -2.75 -3.50 2.96
N ASP A 141 -3.26 -2.27 3.04
CA ASP A 141 -2.51 -1.13 3.56
C ASP A 141 -2.03 -1.37 4.99
N PHE A 142 -2.88 -1.98 5.83
CA PHE A 142 -2.48 -2.37 7.18
C PHE A 142 -1.33 -3.39 7.17
N ALA A 143 -1.39 -4.41 6.31
CA ALA A 143 -0.35 -5.44 6.22
C ALA A 143 0.99 -4.87 5.73
N ILE A 144 0.96 -3.97 4.73
CA ILE A 144 2.17 -3.29 4.23
C ILE A 144 2.78 -2.42 5.33
N ASN A 145 1.97 -1.62 6.03
CA ASN A 145 2.45 -0.76 7.11
C ASN A 145 3.04 -1.58 8.26
N TYR A 146 2.38 -2.67 8.64
CA TYR A 146 2.89 -3.59 9.66
C TYR A 146 4.24 -4.21 9.26
N LYS A 147 4.38 -4.60 7.98
CA LYS A 147 5.66 -5.13 7.47
C LYS A 147 6.76 -4.07 7.48
N ALA A 148 6.44 -2.85 7.07
CA ALA A 148 7.38 -1.72 7.10
C ALA A 148 7.83 -1.39 8.53
N GLU A 149 6.91 -1.43 9.50
CA GLU A 149 7.24 -1.25 10.92
C GLU A 149 8.23 -2.32 11.40
N GLN A 150 7.99 -3.59 11.06
CA GLN A 150 8.89 -4.69 11.42
C GLN A 150 10.28 -4.54 10.78
N GLU A 151 10.36 -4.12 9.51
CA GLU A 151 11.64 -3.87 8.85
C GLU A 151 12.40 -2.70 9.48
N ILE A 152 11.69 -1.65 9.91
CA ILE A 152 12.31 -0.53 10.64
C ILE A 152 12.87 -1.00 11.98
N GLU A 153 12.14 -1.84 12.71
CA GLU A 153 12.60 -2.41 13.99
C GLU A 153 13.88 -3.25 13.78
N ASP A 154 13.91 -4.10 12.76
CA ASP A 154 15.10 -4.92 12.44
C ASP A 154 16.31 -4.05 12.04
N ILE A 155 16.09 -3.00 11.26
CA ILE A 155 17.13 -2.02 10.91
C ILE A 155 17.65 -1.31 12.17
N GLN A 156 16.77 -0.92 13.09
CA GLN A 156 17.15 -0.28 14.35
C GLN A 156 18.00 -1.21 15.22
N ASP A 157 17.60 -2.47 15.35
CA ASP A 157 18.35 -3.49 16.09
C ASP A 157 19.74 -3.73 15.48
N HIS A 158 19.82 -3.77 14.15
CA HIS A 158 21.10 -3.89 13.46
C HIS A 158 22.00 -2.66 13.69
N LEU A 159 21.43 -1.45 13.64
CA LEU A 159 22.15 -0.20 13.92
C LEU A 159 22.67 -0.14 15.36
N HIS A 160 21.86 -0.51 16.36
CA HIS A 160 22.28 -0.55 17.75
C HIS A 160 23.42 -1.54 17.99
N ARG A 161 23.40 -2.68 17.31
CA ARG A 161 24.49 -3.66 17.35
C ARG A 161 25.79 -3.09 16.78
N ILE A 162 25.71 -2.46 15.61
CA ILE A 162 26.85 -1.78 14.98
C ILE A 162 27.40 -0.68 15.89
N GLU A 163 26.55 0.10 16.53
CA GLU A 163 26.98 1.16 17.47
C GLU A 163 27.71 0.58 18.68
N ALA A 164 27.19 -0.51 19.26
CA ALA A 164 27.83 -1.21 20.36
C ALA A 164 29.21 -1.77 19.99
N ASP A 165 29.31 -2.40 18.81
CA ASP A 165 30.57 -2.94 18.30
C ASP A 165 31.60 -1.83 18.04
N ASN A 166 31.17 -0.71 17.46
CA ASN A 166 32.05 0.46 17.27
C ASN A 166 32.55 1.01 18.60
N LEU A 167 31.68 1.11 19.61
CA LEU A 167 32.06 1.59 20.94
C LEU A 167 33.09 0.66 21.60
N HIS A 168 32.92 -0.66 21.43
CA HIS A 168 33.88 -1.66 21.89
C HIS A 168 35.24 -1.50 21.20
N ASN A 169 35.25 -1.36 19.86
CA ASN A 169 36.47 -1.17 19.07
C ASN A 169 37.23 0.09 19.50
N VAL A 170 36.53 1.21 19.70
CA VAL A 170 37.13 2.47 20.18
C VAL A 170 37.74 2.30 21.56
N ALA A 171 37.06 1.59 22.48
CA ALA A 171 37.59 1.31 23.80
C ALA A 171 38.85 0.42 23.73
N GLN A 172 38.84 -0.61 22.89
CA GLN A 172 39.98 -1.50 22.68
C GLN A 172 41.19 -0.73 22.15
N PHE A 173 41.04 0.05 21.08
CA PHE A 173 42.13 0.86 20.52
C PHE A 173 42.70 1.84 21.54
N SER A 174 41.82 2.49 22.32
CA SER A 174 42.26 3.40 23.38
C SER A 174 43.13 2.68 24.42
N SER A 175 42.78 1.44 24.78
CA SER A 175 43.56 0.63 25.72
C SER A 175 44.91 0.19 25.15
N GLU A 176 44.96 -0.20 23.88
CA GLU A 176 46.19 -0.59 23.19
C GLU A 176 47.17 0.59 23.09
N LEU A 177 46.68 1.79 22.78
CA LEU A 177 47.49 3.00 22.75
C LEU A 177 48.10 3.32 24.13
N VAL A 178 47.37 3.09 25.22
CA VAL A 178 47.90 3.26 26.58
C VAL A 178 49.01 2.24 26.86
N GLN A 179 48.82 0.98 26.49
CA GLN A 179 49.84 -0.06 26.66
C GLN A 179 51.12 0.26 25.88
N ILE A 180 50.99 0.67 24.61
CA ILE A 180 52.13 1.07 23.78
C ILE A 180 52.88 2.24 24.42
N LYS A 181 52.17 3.27 24.90
CA LYS A 181 52.81 4.40 25.60
C LYS A 181 53.58 3.95 26.84
N GLN A 182 53.04 3.03 27.63
CA GLN A 182 53.71 2.48 28.81
C GLN A 182 54.97 1.68 28.45
N LEU A 183 54.90 0.85 27.40
CA LEU A 183 56.05 0.09 26.91
C LEU A 183 57.17 1.02 26.42
N LEU A 184 56.83 2.06 25.66
CA LEU A 184 57.80 3.06 25.21
C LEU A 184 58.46 3.78 26.39
N ALA A 185 57.69 4.19 27.40
CA ALA A 185 58.24 4.80 28.60
C ALA A 185 59.21 3.87 29.35
N SER A 186 58.86 2.58 29.47
CA SER A 186 59.73 1.58 30.10
C SER A 186 61.03 1.34 29.33
N ILE A 187 60.99 1.38 28.00
CA ILE A 187 62.20 1.28 27.15
C ILE A 187 63.08 2.53 27.32
N GLU A 188 62.48 3.73 27.34
CA GLU A 188 63.22 4.98 27.52
C GLU A 188 63.94 5.02 28.88
N ASP A 189 63.29 4.60 29.95
CA ASP A 189 63.90 4.51 31.28
C ASP A 189 65.07 3.50 31.30
N LYS A 190 64.92 2.35 30.64
CA LYS A 190 66.01 1.36 30.51
C LYS A 190 67.21 1.90 29.73
N LEU A 191 66.99 2.78 28.75
CA LEU A 191 68.05 3.43 27.97
C LEU A 191 68.76 4.55 28.73
N LYS A 192 68.13 5.19 29.71
CA LYS A 192 68.76 6.24 30.55
C LYS A 192 69.63 5.70 31.69
N ILE A 193 69.48 4.43 32.04
CA ILE A 193 70.17 3.78 33.18
C ILE A 193 71.48 3.09 32.75
N ASN A 194 71.75 2.99 31.45
CA ASN A 194 72.96 2.39 30.86
C ASN A 194 73.83 3.45 30.18
#